data_AF-A0A5R8ZQ77-F1
#
_entry.id   AF-A0A5R8ZQ77-F1
#
_cell.length_a   1.000
_cell.length_b   1.000
_cell.length_c   1.000
_cell.angle_alpha   90.00
_cell.angle_beta   90.00
_cell.angle_gamma   90.00
#
_symmetry.space_group_name_H-M   'P 1'
#
loop_
_entity.id
_entity.type
_entity.pdbx_description
1 polymer ?
#
loop_
_entity_poly.entity_id
_entity_poly.type
_entity_poly.pdbx_seq_one_letter_code
_entity_poly.pdbx_strand_id
1 'polypeptide(L)'
;MQLTLNFDAGLVQSYASCREYVAARVHQQQRQQKAIAADMDYSPSDLSRKLAQSPDDSRRFTLDDLEKYITVTGDTHPVLYLVEKYLADAGDEIAALERRLEQLRAGKK
;
A
#
# COMPACT_ATOMS: atom_id res chain seq x y z
N MET A 1 16.39 -11.38 -13.65
CA MET A 1 15.18 -10.72 -14.20
C MET A 1 15.10 -9.33 -13.61
N GLN A 2 15.04 -8.29 -14.43
CA GLN A 2 14.80 -6.93 -13.99
C GLN A 2 13.28 -6.70 -14.00
N LEU A 3 12.67 -6.48 -12.84
CA LEU A 3 11.26 -6.07 -12.76
C LEU A 3 11.18 -4.57 -13.05
N THR A 4 10.68 -4.22 -14.24
CA THR A 4 10.29 -2.84 -14.54
C THR A 4 8.91 -2.61 -13.95
N LEU A 5 8.85 -1.87 -12.84
CA LEU A 5 7.60 -1.47 -12.18
C LEU A 5 7.18 -0.11 -12.76
N ASN A 6 6.12 -0.07 -13.55
CA ASN A 6 5.50 1.18 -13.99
C ASN A 6 4.55 1.65 -12.89
N PHE A 7 4.96 2.66 -12.14
CA PHE A 7 4.13 3.28 -11.10
C PHE A 7 3.28 4.38 -11.73
N ASP A 8 1.96 4.26 -11.62
CA ASP A 8 1.03 5.31 -12.04
C ASP A 8 1.06 6.42 -10.99
N ALA A 9 1.69 7.55 -11.34
CA ALA A 9 1.98 8.62 -10.39
C ALA A 9 0.68 9.19 -9.79
N GLY A 10 0.46 8.95 -8.49
CA GLY A 10 -0.67 9.55 -7.75
C GLY A 10 -1.40 8.61 -6.77
N LEU A 11 -1.10 7.31 -6.81
CA LEU A 11 -1.70 6.32 -5.90
C LEU A 11 -1.37 6.60 -4.44
N VAL A 12 -0.10 6.89 -4.12
CA VAL A 12 0.31 7.17 -2.73
C VAL A 12 -0.18 8.53 -2.23
N GLN A 13 -0.29 9.53 -3.12
CA GLN A 13 -0.75 10.88 -2.75
C GLN A 13 -2.24 10.93 -2.39
N SER A 14 -3.02 9.96 -2.88
CA SER A 14 -4.48 9.93 -2.70
C SER A 14 -4.93 9.27 -1.39
N TYR A 15 -4.06 8.53 -0.68
CA TYR A 15 -4.43 7.77 0.51
C TYR A 15 -3.36 7.88 1.61
N ALA A 16 -3.77 8.17 2.85
CA ALA A 16 -2.83 8.38 3.95
C ALA A 16 -2.19 7.07 4.45
N SER A 17 -2.82 5.92 4.18
CA SER A 17 -2.30 4.59 4.57
C SER A 17 -2.65 3.49 3.58
N CYS A 18 -1.88 2.39 3.59
CA CYS A 18 -2.15 1.21 2.77
C CYS A 18 -3.53 0.60 3.11
N ARG A 19 -3.94 0.66 4.37
CA ARG A 19 -5.28 0.26 4.79
C ARG A 19 -6.37 1.07 4.09
N GLU A 20 -6.25 2.40 4.03
CA GLU A 20 -7.23 3.25 3.33
C GLU A 20 -7.27 2.94 1.84
N TYR A 21 -6.10 2.68 1.25
CA TYR A 21 -6.00 2.21 -0.12
C TYR A 21 -6.78 0.89 -0.31
N VAL A 22 -6.57 -0.11 0.56
CA VAL A 22 -7.32 -1.38 0.54
C VAL A 22 -8.82 -1.15 0.73
N ALA A 23 -9.22 -0.25 1.63
CA ALA A 23 -10.63 0.08 1.84
C ALA A 23 -11.29 0.62 0.57
N ALA A 24 -10.62 1.55 -0.13
CA ALA A 24 -11.10 2.04 -1.42
C ALA A 24 -11.16 0.94 -2.48
N ARG A 25 -10.15 0.07 -2.54
CA ARG A 25 -10.11 -1.06 -3.49
C ARG A 25 -11.25 -2.04 -3.30
N VAL A 26 -11.59 -2.38 -2.05
CA VAL A 26 -12.74 -3.25 -1.74
C VAL A 26 -14.06 -2.72 -2.31
N HIS A 27 -14.22 -1.39 -2.40
CA HIS A 27 -15.40 -0.76 -3.00
C HIS A 27 -15.32 -0.62 -4.53
N GLN A 28 -14.12 -0.53 -5.10
CA GLN A 28 -13.89 -0.33 -6.53
C GLN A 28 -13.75 -1.63 -7.33
N GLN A 29 -13.52 -2.76 -6.66
CA GLN A 29 -13.40 -4.05 -7.33
C GLN A 29 -14.72 -4.50 -7.96
N GLN A 30 -14.62 -5.27 -9.04
CA GLN A 30 -15.79 -5.92 -9.67
C GLN A 30 -16.47 -6.93 -8.73
N ARG A 31 -15.72 -7.47 -7.75
CA ARG A 31 -16.25 -8.40 -6.75
C ARG A 31 -16.96 -7.64 -5.65
N GLN A 32 -18.11 -8.15 -5.25
CA GLN A 32 -18.91 -7.55 -4.18
C GLN A 32 -18.19 -7.69 -2.82
N GLN A 33 -18.19 -6.64 -2.01
CA GLN A 33 -17.58 -6.63 -0.66
C GLN A 33 -18.02 -7.82 0.21
N LYS A 34 -19.28 -8.25 0.11
CA LYS A 34 -19.78 -9.41 0.87
C LYS A 34 -19.10 -10.73 0.49
N ALA A 35 -18.73 -10.90 -0.78
CA ALA A 35 -18.03 -12.09 -1.26
C ALA A 35 -16.57 -12.08 -0.77
N ILE A 36 -15.92 -10.91 -0.83
CA ILE A 36 -14.56 -10.74 -0.29
C ILE A 36 -14.55 -11.03 1.22
N ALA A 37 -15.51 -10.48 1.97
CA ALA A 37 -15.63 -10.74 3.41
C ALA A 37 -15.79 -12.24 3.69
N ALA A 38 -16.68 -12.92 2.97
CA ALA A 38 -16.91 -14.35 3.13
C ALA A 38 -15.64 -15.18 2.86
N ASP A 39 -14.91 -14.89 1.78
CA ASP A 39 -13.65 -15.57 1.47
C ASP A 39 -12.55 -15.27 2.51
N MET A 40 -12.64 -14.12 3.19
CA MET A 40 -11.77 -13.76 4.31
C MET A 40 -12.24 -14.34 5.65
N ASP A 41 -13.29 -15.18 5.69
CA ASP A 41 -13.95 -15.68 6.92
C ASP A 41 -14.49 -14.57 7.83
N TYR A 42 -14.93 -13.46 7.23
CA TYR A 42 -15.52 -12.31 7.92
C TYR A 42 -16.97 -12.09 7.52
N SER A 43 -17.75 -11.50 8.44
CA SER A 43 -19.00 -10.87 8.04
C SER A 43 -18.72 -9.57 7.27
N PRO A 44 -19.60 -9.12 6.36
CA PRO A 44 -19.43 -7.85 5.65
C PRO A 44 -19.25 -6.65 6.59
N SER A 45 -19.99 -6.64 7.71
CA SER A 45 -19.87 -5.60 8.74
C SER A 45 -18.53 -5.66 9.47
N ASP A 46 -17.99 -6.85 9.73
CA ASP A 46 -16.70 -7.01 10.41
C ASP A 46 -15.54 -6.51 9.53
N LEU A 47 -15.56 -6.88 8.23
CA LEU A 47 -14.59 -6.36 7.27
C LEU A 47 -14.68 -4.83 7.14
N SER A 48 -15.89 -4.28 7.03
CA SER A 48 -16.10 -2.83 6.95
C SER A 48 -15.55 -2.09 8.18
N ARG A 49 -15.81 -2.61 9.39
CA ARG A 49 -15.31 -2.03 10.64
C ARG A 49 -13.79 -2.09 10.75
N LYS A 50 -13.18 -3.24 10.42
CA LYS A 50 -11.73 -3.40 10.34
C LYS A 50 -11.09 -2.41 9.36
N LEU A 51 -11.72 -2.18 8.21
CA LEU A 51 -11.23 -1.24 7.20
C LEU A 51 -11.45 0.22 7.58
N ALA A 52 -12.53 0.56 8.30
CA ALA A 52 -12.80 1.93 8.76
C ALA A 52 -11.90 2.36 9.92
N GLN A 53 -11.56 1.45 10.83
CA GLN A 53 -10.78 1.71 12.06
C GLN A 53 -11.25 2.93 12.86
N SER A 54 -12.54 2.94 13.18
CA SER A 54 -13.12 3.96 14.07
C SER A 54 -12.37 4.01 15.41
N PRO A 55 -12.18 5.19 16.02
CA PRO A 55 -11.41 5.35 17.27
C PRO A 55 -11.87 4.43 18.41
N ASP A 56 -13.17 4.17 18.50
CA ASP A 56 -13.78 3.33 19.54
C ASP A 56 -13.88 1.84 19.17
N ASP A 57 -13.30 1.44 18.03
CA ASP A 57 -13.28 0.04 17.60
C ASP A 57 -11.93 -0.62 17.88
N SER A 58 -11.98 -1.75 18.60
CA SER A 58 -10.79 -2.57 18.85
C SER A 58 -10.40 -3.42 17.63
N ARG A 59 -11.29 -3.58 16.65
CA ARG A 59 -11.03 -4.36 15.45
C ARG A 59 -10.05 -3.65 14.53
N ARG A 60 -8.87 -4.22 14.41
CA ARG A 60 -7.83 -3.73 13.48
C ARG A 60 -7.79 -4.59 12.24
N PHE A 61 -7.46 -3.93 11.14
CA PHE A 61 -7.02 -4.58 9.90
C PHE A 61 -5.52 -4.83 10.04
N THR A 62 -5.14 -6.09 10.19
CA THR A 62 -3.78 -6.55 10.47
C THR A 62 -2.99 -6.81 9.17
N LEU A 63 -1.70 -7.13 9.29
CA LEU A 63 -0.92 -7.58 8.14
C LEU A 63 -1.36 -8.97 7.66
N ASP A 64 -1.76 -9.86 8.59
CA ASP A 64 -2.34 -11.15 8.23
C ASP A 64 -3.64 -10.97 7.43
N ASP A 65 -4.47 -9.98 7.80
CA ASP A 65 -5.66 -9.61 7.03
C ASP A 65 -5.30 -9.10 5.62
N LEU A 66 -4.19 -8.38 5.48
CA LEU A 66 -3.68 -7.91 4.19
C LEU A 66 -3.23 -9.09 3.30
N GLU A 67 -2.45 -10.02 3.84
CA GLU A 67 -2.00 -11.21 3.11
C GLU A 67 -3.18 -12.08 2.70
N LYS A 68 -4.15 -12.25 3.60
CA LYS A 68 -5.39 -12.96 3.30
C LYS A 68 -6.17 -12.25 2.19
N TYR A 69 -6.32 -10.92 2.27
CA TYR A 69 -6.97 -10.10 1.25
C TYR A 69 -6.32 -10.28 -0.14
N ILE A 70 -4.99 -10.21 -0.21
CA ILE A 70 -4.24 -10.41 -1.46
C ILE A 70 -4.48 -11.81 -2.00
N THR A 71 -4.46 -12.83 -1.12
CA THR A 71 -4.67 -14.23 -1.51
C THR A 71 -6.06 -14.47 -2.07
N VAL A 72 -7.12 -13.95 -1.42
CA VAL A 72 -8.51 -14.21 -1.84
C VAL A 72 -8.95 -13.35 -3.02
N THR A 73 -8.41 -12.15 -3.17
CA THR A 73 -8.79 -11.23 -4.26
C THR A 73 -7.86 -11.31 -5.46
N GLY A 74 -6.63 -11.77 -5.28
CA GLY A 74 -5.56 -11.68 -6.27
C GLY A 74 -5.03 -10.26 -6.48
N ASP A 75 -5.48 -9.29 -5.69
CA ASP A 75 -5.10 -7.89 -5.85
C ASP A 75 -3.76 -7.59 -5.18
N THR A 76 -2.69 -7.54 -5.97
CA THR A 76 -1.33 -7.24 -5.50
C THR A 76 -1.03 -5.74 -5.40
N HIS A 77 -1.97 -4.86 -5.80
CA HIS A 77 -1.73 -3.41 -5.77
C HIS A 77 -1.44 -2.84 -4.37
N PRO A 78 -1.96 -3.37 -3.25
CA PRO A 78 -1.56 -2.90 -1.92
C PRO A 78 -0.05 -3.04 -1.65
N VAL A 79 0.60 -4.06 -2.22
CA VAL A 79 2.06 -4.23 -2.15
C VAL A 79 2.75 -3.16 -2.98
N LEU A 80 2.25 -2.90 -4.20
CA LEU A 80 2.77 -1.83 -5.05
C LEU A 80 2.64 -0.45 -4.39
N TYR A 81 1.53 -0.19 -3.70
CA TYR A 81 1.34 1.02 -2.89
C TYR A 81 2.44 1.15 -1.82
N LEU A 82 2.78 0.08 -1.12
CA LEU A 82 3.83 0.11 -0.09
C LEU A 82 5.21 0.33 -0.70
N VAL A 83 5.50 -0.30 -1.84
CA VAL A 83 6.74 -0.08 -2.59
C VAL A 83 6.83 1.37 -3.06
N GLU A 84 5.78 1.92 -3.65
CA GLU A 84 5.77 3.32 -4.09
C GLU A 84 5.93 4.26 -2.89
N LYS A 85 5.23 4.00 -1.78
CA LYS A 85 5.24 4.88 -0.60
C LYS A 85 6.57 4.94 0.13
N TYR A 86 7.28 3.82 0.21
CA TYR A 86 8.47 3.70 1.06
C TYR A 86 9.76 3.44 0.29
N LEU A 87 9.69 2.96 -0.95
CA LEU A 87 10.86 2.59 -1.76
C LEU A 87 11.01 3.43 -3.03
N ALA A 88 9.97 4.09 -3.56
CA ALA A 88 10.13 4.93 -4.76
C ALA A 88 10.93 6.21 -4.46
N ASP A 89 10.80 6.80 -3.27
CA ASP A 89 11.58 7.98 -2.86
C ASP A 89 13.06 7.64 -2.59
N ALA A 90 13.38 6.37 -2.29
CA ALA A 90 14.76 5.94 -2.11
C ALA A 90 15.61 6.07 -3.39
N GLY A 91 15.00 5.97 -4.58
CA GLY A 91 15.72 6.16 -5.85
C GLY A 91 16.18 7.59 -6.06
N ASP A 92 15.31 8.57 -5.79
CA ASP A 92 15.62 10.00 -5.92
C ASP A 92 16.48 10.50 -4.75
N GLU A 93 16.27 9.98 -3.55
CA GLU A 93 17.05 10.33 -2.37
C GLU A 93 18.49 9.77 -2.44
N ILE A 94 18.68 8.54 -2.91
CA ILE A 94 20.02 7.98 -3.18
C ILE A 94 20.73 8.79 -4.26
N ALA A 95 20.07 9.10 -5.38
CA ALA A 95 20.67 9.91 -6.45
C ALA A 95 21.01 11.34 -5.96
N ALA A 96 20.19 11.92 -5.09
CA ALA A 96 20.46 13.22 -4.47
C ALA A 96 21.63 13.16 -3.48
N LEU A 97 21.73 12.09 -2.68
CA LEU A 97 22.84 11.84 -1.75
C LEU A 97 24.16 11.61 -2.49
N GLU A 98 24.14 10.88 -3.61
CA GLU A 98 25.30 10.67 -4.48
C GLU A 98 25.80 11.99 -5.07
N ARG A 99 24.91 12.84 -5.61
CA ARG A 99 25.26 14.18 -6.10
C ARG A 99 25.86 15.06 -4.98
N ARG A 100 25.33 14.99 -3.76
CA ARG A 100 25.85 15.71 -2.59
C ARG A 100 27.27 15.25 -2.23
N LEU A 101 27.52 13.94 -2.27
CA LEU A 101 28.83 13.34 -2.02
C LEU A 101 29.87 13.77 -3.07
N GLU A 102 29.49 13.83 -4.34
CA GLU A 102 30.37 14.32 -5.41
C GLU A 102 30.75 15.78 -5.22
N GLN A 103 29.79 16.65 -4.87
CA GLN A 103 30.06 18.06 -4.59
C GLN A 103 31.04 18.25 -3.42
N LEU A 104 30.88 17.48 -2.33
CA LEU A 104 31.78 17.53 -1.17
C LEU A 104 33.18 16.99 -1.48
N ARG A 105 33.29 16.00 -2.38
CA ARG A 105 34.58 15.50 -2.88
C ARG A 105 35.27 16.50 -3.80
N ALA A 106 34.51 17.20 -4.65
CA ALA A 106 35.02 18.22 -5.56
C ALA A 106 35.48 19.51 -4.84
N GLY A 107 34.76 19.92 -3.78
CA GLY A 107 35.09 21.10 -2.97
C GLY A 107 36.23 20.91 -1.95
N LYS A 108 36.88 19.74 -1.92
CA LYS A 108 38.02 19.42 -1.04
C LYS A 108 39.38 19.58 -1.74
N LYS A 109 39.41 20.17 -2.94
CA LYS A 109 40.60 20.53 -3.71
C LYS A 109 40.84 22.04 -3.59
#